data_AF-X1U7S1-F1
#
_entry.id   AF-X1U7S1-F1
#
_cell.length_a   1.000
_cell.length_b   1.000
_cell.length_c   1.000
_cell.angle_alpha   90.00
_cell.angle_beta   90.00
_cell.angle_gamma   90.00
#
_symmetry.space_group_name_H-M   'P 1'
#
loop_
_entity.id
_entity.type
_entity.pdbx_description
1 polymer ?
#
loop_
_entity_poly.entity_id
_entity_poly.type
_entity_poly.pdbx_seq_one_letter_code
_entity_poly.pdbx_strand_id
1 'polypeptide(L)'
;MVELLVLADDFTGALDTGVQFAQRNIPTLVSTRMEPLDQGVDEEISVVVLDLETRHLSPAEAAVRVRQVVQLAQRKGVESFYKKNDSTMRGNIGSELEALLEATGTSFLPFIPAYP
;
A
#
# COMPACT_ATOMS: atom_id res chain seq x y z
N MET A 1 -10.54 10.71 -7.93
CA MET A 1 -9.25 10.20 -8.46
C MET A 1 -8.45 9.70 -7.28
N VAL A 2 -7.75 8.57 -7.40
CA VAL A 2 -6.99 8.01 -6.28
C VAL A 2 -5.82 8.94 -5.92
N GLU A 3 -5.89 9.56 -4.76
CA GLU A 3 -4.87 10.48 -4.23
C GLU A 3 -3.79 9.71 -3.43
N LEU A 4 -4.20 8.67 -2.71
CA LEU A 4 -3.32 7.86 -1.87
C LEU A 4 -3.53 6.36 -2.10
N LEU A 5 -2.44 5.65 -2.35
CA LEU A 5 -2.40 4.20 -2.32
C LEU A 5 -1.72 3.71 -1.03
N VAL A 6 -2.46 2.99 -0.21
CA VAL A 6 -1.92 2.24 0.92
C VAL A 6 -1.56 0.83 0.47
N LEU A 7 -0.35 0.39 0.76
CA LEU A 7 0.10 -0.99 0.52
C LEU A 7 0.25 -1.71 1.86
N ALA A 8 -0.68 -2.62 2.17
CA ALA A 8 -0.63 -3.44 3.37
C ALA A 8 0.02 -4.80 3.09
N ASP A 9 0.77 -5.33 4.05
CA ASP A 9 1.37 -6.67 3.96
C ASP A 9 0.39 -7.81 4.34
N ASP A 10 -0.72 -7.47 4.99
CA ASP A 10 -1.80 -8.38 5.34
C ASP A 10 -3.19 -7.73 5.36
N PHE A 11 -4.23 -8.58 5.32
CA PHE A 11 -5.62 -8.15 5.29
C PHE A 11 -6.07 -7.43 6.56
N THR A 12 -5.57 -7.84 7.73
CA THR A 12 -5.97 -7.21 9.01
C THR A 12 -5.44 -5.79 9.08
N GLY A 13 -4.17 -5.56 8.71
CA GLY A 13 -3.57 -4.23 8.63
C GLY A 13 -4.24 -3.35 7.57
N ALA A 14 -4.67 -3.94 6.44
CA ALA A 14 -5.44 -3.25 5.41
C ALA A 14 -6.78 -2.72 5.96
N LEU A 15 -7.57 -3.57 6.61
CA LEU A 15 -8.87 -3.19 7.16
C LEU A 15 -8.75 -2.16 8.29
N ASP A 16 -7.81 -2.36 9.22
CA ASP A 16 -7.54 -1.41 10.31
C ASP A 16 -7.23 -0.01 9.75
N THR A 17 -6.35 0.05 8.74
CA THR A 17 -5.99 1.31 8.07
C THR A 17 -7.18 1.92 7.32
N GLY A 18 -7.95 1.10 6.59
CA GLY A 18 -9.12 1.57 5.85
C GLY A 18 -10.19 2.19 6.75
N VAL A 19 -10.42 1.62 7.94
CA VAL A 19 -11.37 2.17 8.93
C VAL A 19 -10.93 3.56 9.41
N GLN A 20 -9.63 3.82 9.57
CA GLN A 20 -9.14 5.14 10.00
C GLN A 20 -9.51 6.25 9.01
N PHE A 21 -9.48 5.96 7.71
CA PHE A 21 -9.90 6.89 6.68
C PHE A 21 -11.43 7.04 6.64
N ALA A 22 -12.16 5.92 6.68
CA ALA A 22 -13.62 5.93 6.67
C ALA A 22 -14.23 6.72 7.84
N GLN A 23 -13.65 6.61 9.05
CA GLN A 23 -14.06 7.39 10.23
C GLN A 23 -13.92 8.91 10.05
N ARG A 24 -13.10 9.35 9.10
CA ARG A 24 -12.89 10.75 8.75
C ARG A 24 -13.69 11.18 7.52
N ASN A 25 -14.64 10.36 7.09
CA ASN A 25 -15.44 10.54 5.86
C ASN A 25 -14.59 10.63 4.59
N ILE A 26 -13.41 10.01 4.58
CA ILE A 26 -12.57 9.92 3.37
C ILE A 26 -13.03 8.69 2.58
N PRO A 27 -13.52 8.85 1.33
CA PRO A 27 -13.96 7.73 0.52
C PRO A 27 -12.81 6.75 0.27
N THR A 28 -12.96 5.53 0.79
CA THR A 28 -11.88 4.55 0.88
C THR A 28 -12.34 3.20 0.35
N LEU A 29 -11.55 2.59 -0.52
CA LEU A 29 -11.74 1.23 -1.01
C LEU A 29 -10.64 0.32 -0.46
N VAL A 30 -11.01 -0.77 0.21
CA VAL A 30 -10.07 -1.84 0.59
C VAL A 30 -10.22 -3.00 -0.38
N SER A 31 -9.12 -3.52 -0.92
CA SER A 31 -9.14 -4.59 -1.92
C SER A 31 -7.94 -5.54 -1.75
N THR A 32 -8.17 -6.83 -1.98
CA THR A 32 -7.14 -7.89 -2.09
C THR A 32 -6.72 -8.14 -3.55
N ARG A 33 -7.18 -7.26 -4.44
CA ARG A 33 -7.25 -7.44 -5.88
C ARG A 33 -6.73 -6.18 -6.58
N MET A 34 -6.07 -6.36 -7.72
CA MET A 34 -5.39 -5.29 -8.48
C MET A 34 -6.34 -4.49 -9.38
N GLU A 35 -7.55 -5.01 -9.60
CA GLU A 35 -8.59 -4.41 -10.42
C GLU A 35 -8.85 -2.91 -10.17
N PRO A 36 -8.85 -2.40 -8.91
CA PRO A 36 -8.96 -0.97 -8.65
C PRO A 36 -7.90 -0.10 -9.35
N LEU A 37 -6.69 -0.62 -9.53
CA LEU A 37 -5.62 0.08 -10.25
C LEU A 37 -5.72 -0.16 -11.77
N ASP A 38 -6.04 -1.39 -12.19
CA ASP A 38 -6.08 -1.75 -13.62
C ASP A 38 -7.27 -1.13 -14.35
N GLN A 39 -8.46 -1.31 -13.79
CA GLN A 39 -9.74 -0.92 -14.39
C GLN A 39 -10.18 0.47 -13.93
N GLY A 40 -9.58 0.98 -12.85
CA GLY A 40 -9.99 2.22 -12.19
C GLY A 40 -11.03 1.98 -11.09
N VAL A 41 -11.30 3.03 -10.34
CA VAL A 41 -12.31 3.09 -9.29
C VAL A 41 -13.27 4.24 -9.58
N ASP A 42 -14.38 4.28 -8.83
CA ASP A 42 -15.27 5.44 -8.83
C ASP A 42 -14.47 6.73 -8.57
N GLU A 43 -14.82 7.81 -9.26
CA GLU A 43 -14.14 9.10 -9.12
C GLU A 43 -14.21 9.65 -7.69
N GLU A 44 -15.24 9.27 -6.93
CA GLU A 44 -15.42 9.62 -5.52
C GLU A 44 -14.36 8.98 -4.62
N ILE A 45 -13.73 7.87 -5.01
CA ILE A 45 -12.71 7.19 -4.20
C ILE A 45 -11.40 7.98 -4.22
N SER A 46 -10.98 8.44 -3.03
CA SER A 46 -9.72 9.16 -2.81
C SER A 46 -8.60 8.25 -2.31
N VAL A 47 -8.93 7.21 -1.53
CA VAL A 47 -7.94 6.29 -0.94
C VAL A 47 -8.22 4.86 -1.37
N VAL A 48 -7.18 4.17 -1.86
CA VAL A 48 -7.22 2.73 -2.07
C VAL A 48 -6.25 2.07 -1.11
N VAL A 49 -6.73 1.07 -0.39
CA VAL A 49 -5.91 0.20 0.46
C VAL A 49 -5.82 -1.17 -0.19
N LEU A 50 -4.63 -1.52 -0.68
CA LEU A 50 -4.36 -2.84 -1.24
C LEU A 50 -3.67 -3.72 -0.21
N ASP A 51 -4.31 -4.85 0.09
CA ASP A 51 -3.64 -5.98 0.72
C ASP A 51 -2.84 -6.74 -0.34
N LEU A 52 -1.53 -6.85 -0.11
CA LEU A 52 -0.62 -7.53 -1.02
C LEU A 52 -0.35 -8.99 -0.61
N GLU A 53 -0.84 -9.42 0.55
CA GLU A 53 -0.58 -10.73 1.16
C GLU A 53 0.93 -11.09 1.19
N THR A 54 1.79 -10.10 1.44
CA THR A 54 3.25 -10.24 1.32
C THR A 54 3.95 -10.70 2.60
N ARG A 55 3.27 -10.70 3.76
CA ARG A 55 3.88 -10.99 5.06
C ARG A 55 4.63 -12.31 5.12
N HIS A 56 4.10 -13.35 4.48
CA HIS A 56 4.61 -14.71 4.54
C HIS A 56 5.38 -15.14 3.29
N LEU A 57 5.53 -14.24 2.31
CA LEU A 57 6.29 -14.51 1.11
C LEU A 57 7.80 -14.46 1.38
N SER A 58 8.59 -14.92 0.42
CA SER A 58 10.01 -14.59 0.45
C SER A 58 10.22 -13.08 0.25
N PRO A 59 11.33 -12.50 0.77
CA PRO A 59 11.66 -11.10 0.55
C PRO A 59 11.67 -10.68 -0.93
N ALA A 60 12.17 -11.57 -1.80
CA ALA A 60 12.24 -11.32 -3.24
C ALA A 60 10.84 -11.23 -3.88
N GLU A 61 9.94 -12.14 -3.53
CA GLU A 61 8.56 -12.14 -4.03
C GLU A 61 7.77 -10.93 -3.52
N ALA A 62 7.95 -10.57 -2.25
CA ALA A 62 7.35 -9.39 -1.66
C ALA A 62 7.80 -8.10 -2.37
N ALA A 63 9.12 -7.96 -2.61
CA ALA A 63 9.68 -6.83 -3.35
C ALA A 63 9.16 -6.75 -4.79
N VAL A 64 9.05 -7.88 -5.50
CA VAL A 64 8.47 -7.92 -6.86
C VAL A 64 7.02 -7.43 -6.84
N ARG A 65 6.21 -7.89 -5.89
CA ARG A 65 4.80 -7.50 -5.78
C ARG A 65 4.65 -6.01 -5.49
N VAL A 66 5.43 -5.46 -4.56
CA VAL A 66 5.45 -4.01 -4.28
C VAL A 66 5.82 -3.21 -5.52
N ARG A 67 6.91 -3.56 -6.22
CA ARG A 67 7.33 -2.84 -7.45
C ARG A 67 6.23 -2.84 -8.51
N GLN A 68 5.60 -3.99 -8.76
CA GLN A 68 4.53 -4.12 -9.76
C GLN A 68 3.36 -3.20 -9.45
N VAL A 69 2.90 -3.18 -8.18
CA VAL A 69 1.79 -2.36 -7.71
C VAL A 69 2.11 -0.87 -7.85
N VAL A 70 3.28 -0.45 -7.36
CA VAL A 70 3.70 0.97 -7.38
C VAL A 70 3.83 1.47 -8.81
N GLN A 71 4.51 0.72 -9.68
CA GLN A 71 4.68 1.12 -11.08
C GLN A 71 3.35 1.21 -11.82
N LEU A 72 2.41 0.30 -11.54
CA LEU A 72 1.07 0.37 -12.10
C LEU A 72 0.32 1.61 -11.62
N ALA A 73 0.35 1.88 -10.31
CA ALA A 73 -0.29 3.04 -9.72
C ALA A 73 0.27 4.37 -10.26
N GLN A 74 1.59 4.48 -10.41
CA GLN A 74 2.22 5.65 -11.03
C GLN A 74 1.76 5.88 -12.47
N ARG A 75 1.66 4.81 -13.28
CA ARG A 75 1.11 4.92 -14.65
C ARG A 75 -0.35 5.40 -14.67
N LYS A 76 -1.08 5.25 -13.56
CA LYS A 76 -2.45 5.71 -13.37
C LYS A 76 -2.53 7.09 -12.70
N GLY A 77 -1.39 7.74 -12.46
CA GLY A 77 -1.33 9.09 -11.89
C GLY A 77 -1.35 9.15 -10.36
N VAL A 78 -1.17 8.03 -9.66
CA VAL A 78 -1.05 8.05 -8.19
C VAL A 78 0.34 8.53 -7.79
N GLU A 79 0.40 9.58 -6.99
CA GLU A 79 1.66 10.20 -6.55
C GLU A 79 2.00 9.91 -5.09
N SER A 80 1.00 9.60 -4.25
CA SER A 80 1.21 9.35 -2.82
C SER A 80 1.06 7.87 -2.47
N PHE A 81 2.02 7.38 -1.68
CA PHE A 81 2.08 5.99 -1.24
C PHE A 81 2.26 5.93 0.28
N TYR A 82 1.54 5.03 0.93
CA TYR A 82 1.71 4.72 2.34
C TYR A 82 1.93 3.22 2.51
N LYS A 83 3.09 2.84 3.04
CA LYS A 83 3.35 1.44 3.36
C LYS A 83 2.84 1.13 4.76
N LYS A 84 1.84 0.25 4.84
CA LYS A 84 1.37 -0.32 6.11
C LYS A 84 2.11 -1.63 6.36
N ASN A 85 2.76 -1.72 7.53
CA ASN A 85 3.42 -2.93 8.02
C ASN A 85 2.86 -3.33 9.39
N ASP A 86 3.19 -4.54 9.83
CA ASP A 86 2.96 -5.01 11.19
C ASP A 86 3.72 -4.18 12.24
N SER A 87 3.04 -3.78 13.32
CA SER A 87 3.65 -2.98 14.40
C SER A 87 4.68 -3.76 15.22
N THR A 88 4.59 -5.09 15.24
CA THR A 88 5.59 -5.98 15.86
C THR A 88 6.72 -6.38 14.91
N MET A 89 6.84 -5.70 13.77
CA MET A 89 7.94 -5.84 12.83
C MET A 89 8.03 -7.22 12.14
N ARG A 90 6.92 -7.96 12.00
CA ARG A 90 6.89 -9.22 11.23
C ARG A 90 6.87 -8.95 9.73
N GLY A 91 7.41 -9.90 8.95
CA GLY A 91 7.36 -9.90 7.50
C GLY A 91 8.54 -9.19 6.82
N ASN A 92 8.34 -8.80 5.57
CA ASN A 92 9.39 -8.45 4.62
C ASN A 92 9.71 -6.95 4.59
N ILE A 93 9.87 -6.32 5.76
CA ILE A 93 9.92 -4.86 5.90
C ILE A 93 11.02 -4.23 5.03
N GLY A 94 12.27 -4.68 5.17
CA GLY A 94 13.40 -4.11 4.43
C GLY A 94 13.20 -4.20 2.92
N SER A 95 12.90 -5.39 2.41
CA SER A 95 12.74 -5.63 0.97
C SER A 95 11.52 -4.92 0.37
N GLU A 96 10.44 -4.76 1.13
CA GLU A 96 9.26 -4.03 0.65
C GLU A 96 9.48 -2.51 0.65
N LEU A 97 10.14 -1.97 1.68
CA LEU A 97 10.49 -0.54 1.72
C LEU A 97 11.53 -0.17 0.67
N GLU A 98 12.54 -1.01 0.45
CA GLU A 98 13.52 -0.84 -0.62
C GLU A 98 12.84 -0.87 -2.00
N ALA A 99 11.99 -1.86 -2.25
CA ALA A 99 11.18 -1.94 -3.46
C ALA A 99 10.31 -0.70 -3.70
N LEU A 100 9.72 -0.14 -2.64
CA LEU A 100 8.92 1.07 -2.71
C LEU A 100 9.78 2.30 -3.04
N LEU A 101 10.93 2.47 -2.38
CA LEU A 101 11.89 3.55 -2.67
C LEU A 101 12.36 3.49 -4.13
N GLU A 102 12.81 2.32 -4.59
CA GLU A 102 13.25 2.07 -5.95
C GLU A 102 12.16 2.40 -6.98
N ALA A 103 10.94 1.89 -6.77
CA ALA A 103 9.85 2.07 -7.72
C ALA A 103 9.34 3.51 -7.76
N THR A 104 9.32 4.21 -6.62
CA THR A 104 8.94 5.62 -6.56
C THR A 104 10.05 6.56 -7.04
N GLY A 105 11.29 6.09 -7.13
CA GLY A 105 12.46 6.92 -7.43
C GLY A 105 12.83 7.87 -6.29
N THR A 106 12.31 7.63 -5.08
CA THR A 106 12.60 8.44 -3.90
C THR A 106 13.86 7.92 -3.20
N SER A 107 14.61 8.83 -2.58
CA SER A 107 15.84 8.50 -1.84
C SER A 107 15.65 8.41 -0.32
N PHE A 108 14.46 8.74 0.17
CA PHE A 108 14.15 8.83 1.59
C PHE A 108 12.70 8.45 1.86
N LEU A 109 12.49 7.63 2.89
CA LEU A 109 11.17 7.21 3.37
C LEU A 109 11.17 7.25 4.91
N PRO A 110 10.28 8.02 5.54
CA PRO A 110 10.08 7.97 6.99
C PRO A 110 9.47 6.63 7.39
N PHE A 111 10.13 5.89 8.27
CA PHE A 111 9.63 4.62 8.81
C PHE A 111 9.31 4.76 10.31
N ILE A 112 8.03 4.72 10.65
CA ILE A 112 7.51 4.98 12.00
C ILE A 112 6.51 3.87 12.36
N PRO A 113 6.97 2.69 12.85
CA PRO A 113 6.10 1.53 13.11
C PRO A 113 5.34 1.61 14.44
N ALA A 114 5.54 2.68 15.22
CA ALA A 114 4.93 2.82 16.55
C ALA A 114 3.40 2.93 16.48
N TYR A 115 2.71 2.21 17.36
CA TYR A 115 1.27 2.32 17.63
C TYR A 115 1.07 2.40 19.15
N PRO A 116 1.06 3.63 19.74
CA PRO A 116 0.93 3.86 21.18
C PRO A 116 -0.42 3.46 21.77
#